data_AF-A0A5M6BZD8-F1
#
_entry.id   AF-A0A5M6BZD8-F1
#
_cell.length_a   1.000
_cell.length_b   1.000
_cell.length_c   1.000
_cell.angle_alpha   90.00
_cell.angle_beta   90.00
_cell.angle_gamma   90.00
#
_symmetry.space_group_name_H-M   'P 1'
#
loop_
_entity.id
_entity.type
_entity.pdbx_description
1 polymer ?
#
loop_
_entity_poly.entity_id
_entity_poly.type
_entity_poly.pdbx_seq_one_letter_code
_entity_poly.pdbx_strand_id
1 'polypeptide(L)' 'MSEELKKGDEVSWNWGSGKPSGKVADIVEGKAEVTSKKGNTISKNGTEDDPAVVITRSGNDVVKRAHELNEVEN' A
#
# COMPACT_ATOMS: atom_id res chain seq x y z
N MET A 1 19.51 -1.71 5.39
CA MET A 1 18.88 -0.71 4.53
C MET A 1 17.40 -1.02 4.60
N SER A 2 16.63 -0.19 5.29
CA SER A 2 15.17 -0.22 5.17
C SER A 2 14.88 0.04 3.70
N GLU A 3 14.28 -0.93 3.02
CA GLU A 3 13.80 -0.74 1.66
C GLU A 3 12.71 0.33 1.70
N GLU A 4 13.12 1.57 1.45
CA GLU A 4 12.20 2.68 1.27
C GLU A 4 11.48 2.47 -0.06
N LEU A 5 10.25 1.96 0.06
CA LEU A 5 9.31 1.89 -1.05
C LEU A 5 9.24 3.25 -1.74
N LYS A 6 9.10 3.22 -3.07
CA LYS A 6 8.97 4.43 -3.88
C LYS A 6 7.69 4.37 -4.69
N LYS A 7 7.19 5.56 -5.04
CA LYS A 7 6.07 5.71 -5.95
C LYS A 7 6.43 5.06 -7.29
N GLY A 8 5.58 4.13 -7.72
CA GLY A 8 5.79 3.35 -8.93
C GLY A 8 6.32 1.94 -8.69
N ASP A 9 6.77 1.60 -7.49
CA ASP A 9 7.25 0.24 -7.21
C ASP A 9 6.10 -0.75 -7.21
N GLU A 10 6.40 -1.98 -7.63
CA GLU A 10 5.45 -3.08 -7.57
C GLU A 10 5.59 -3.80 -6.23
N VAL A 11 4.50 -3.89 -5.50
CA VAL A 11 4.46 -4.45 -4.15
C VAL A 11 3.40 -5.53 -4.06
N SER A 12 3.62 -6.48 -3.18
CA SER A 12 2.69 -7.56 -2.86
C SER A 12 2.50 -7.70 -1.36
N TRP A 13 1.32 -8.16 -0.94
CA TRP A 13 1.03 -8.35 0.48
C TRP A 13 0.21 -9.61 0.70
N ASN A 14 0.25 -10.14 1.92
CA ASN A 14 -0.54 -11.31 2.27
C ASN A 14 -1.99 -10.92 2.57
N TRP A 15 -2.94 -11.63 1.96
CA TRP A 15 -4.38 -11.49 2.20
C TRP A 15 -5.05 -12.86 2.23
N GLY A 16 -5.31 -13.39 3.43
CA GLY A 16 -5.79 -14.77 3.59
C GLY A 16 -4.77 -15.75 3.01
N SER A 17 -5.21 -16.64 2.12
CA SER A 17 -4.33 -17.57 1.40
C SER A 17 -3.74 -16.99 0.10
N GLY A 18 -4.10 -15.75 -0.26
CA GLY A 18 -3.65 -15.10 -1.49
C GLY A 18 -2.58 -14.04 -1.24
N LYS A 19 -1.81 -13.72 -2.29
CA LYS A 19 -0.80 -12.65 -2.31
C LYS A 19 -1.10 -11.68 -3.46
N PRO A 20 -2.10 -10.80 -3.31
CA PRO A 20 -2.33 -9.75 -4.29
C PRO A 20 -1.10 -8.85 -4.45
N SER A 21 -0.92 -8.36 -5.67
CA SER A 21 0.06 -7.33 -6.02
C SER A 21 -0.62 -6.03 -6.49
N GLY A 22 0.15 -4.96 -6.52
CA GLY A 22 -0.26 -3.66 -7.03
C GLY A 22 0.91 -2.69 -7.12
N LYS A 23 0.67 -1.49 -7.64
CA LYS A 23 1.68 -0.46 -7.80
C LYS A 23 1.53 0.61 -6.73
N VAL A 24 2.63 1.04 -6.13
CA VAL A 24 2.64 2.16 -5.17
C VAL A 24 2.23 3.44 -5.89
N ALA A 25 1.10 4.00 -5.48
CA ALA A 25 0.59 5.27 -5.98
C ALA A 25 1.02 6.45 -5.11
N ASP A 26 1.12 6.26 -3.79
CA ASP A 26 1.56 7.30 -2.87
C ASP A 26 2.08 6.75 -1.55
N ILE A 27 2.87 7.54 -0.83
CA ILE A 27 3.45 7.18 0.48
C ILE A 27 3.24 8.37 1.41
N VAL A 28 2.58 8.11 2.54
CA VAL A 28 2.13 9.13 3.48
C VAL A 28 2.62 8.76 4.87
N GLU A 29 3.46 9.60 5.46
CA GLU A 29 3.96 9.49 6.84
C GLU A 29 2.91 10.00 7.84
N GLY A 30 1.66 9.56 7.67
CA GLY A 30 0.52 10.06 8.43
C GLY A 30 -0.78 9.35 8.05
N LYS A 31 -1.92 10.01 8.25
CA LYS A 31 -3.22 9.43 7.92
C LYS A 31 -3.43 9.42 6.39
N ALA A 32 -3.36 8.23 5.80
CA ALA A 32 -3.75 8.00 4.41
C ALA A 32 -5.18 7.44 4.36
N GLU A 33 -5.96 7.94 3.41
CA GLU A 33 -7.34 7.50 3.18
C GLU A 33 -7.56 7.30 1.67
N VAL A 34 -8.13 6.16 1.30
CA VAL A 34 -8.57 5.90 -0.07
C VAL A 34 -10.05 5.54 -0.07
N THR A 35 -10.77 6.03 -1.08
CA THR A 35 -12.14 5.63 -1.32
C THR A 35 -12.14 4.51 -2.36
N SER A 36 -12.52 3.30 -1.96
CA SER A 36 -12.75 2.20 -2.88
C SER A 36 -13.88 2.54 -3.84
N LYS A 37 -13.87 1.97 -5.05
CA LYS A 37 -14.94 2.15 -6.06
C LYS A 37 -16.33 1.74 -5.56
N LYS A 38 -16.41 0.98 -4.46
CA LYS A 38 -17.68 0.60 -3.80
C LYS A 38 -18.17 1.62 -2.75
N GLY A 39 -17.52 2.78 -2.61
CA GLY A 39 -17.89 3.81 -1.64
C GLY A 39 -17.35 3.60 -0.22
N ASN A 40 -16.49 2.60 -0.01
CA ASN A 40 -15.87 2.34 1.29
C ASN A 40 -14.60 3.17 1.43
N THR A 41 -14.49 3.95 2.50
CA THR A 41 -13.24 4.65 2.86
C THR A 41 -12.36 3.71 3.67
N ILE A 42 -11.16 3.45 3.16
CA ILE A 42 -10.12 2.67 3.82
C ILE A 42 -9.08 3.67 4.31
N SER A 43 -8.90 3.77 5.62
CA SER A 43 -7.93 4.66 6.23
C SER A 43 -6.90 3.89 7.05
N LYS A 44 -5.64 4.35 6.96
CA LYS A 44 -4.52 3.84 7.76
C LYS A 44 -3.70 5.02 8.25
N ASN A 45 -3.27 4.93 9.50
CA ASN A 45 -2.26 5.83 10.03
C ASN A 45 -0.89 5.19 9.81
N GLY A 46 -0.09 5.87 8.98
CA GLY A 46 1.34 5.66 8.84
C GLY A 46 2.12 6.51 9.83
N THR A 47 3.37 6.13 10.05
CA THR A 47 4.36 6.82 10.86
C THR A 47 5.65 6.97 10.06
N GLU A 48 6.60 7.77 10.55
CA GLU A 48 7.92 7.94 9.91
C GLU A 48 8.64 6.59 9.71
N ASP A 49 8.55 5.69 10.69
CA ASP A 49 9.15 4.34 10.62
C ASP A 49 8.31 3.32 9.80
N ASP A 50 7.02 3.61 9.61
CA ASP A 50 6.07 2.68 8.97
C ASP A 50 4.99 3.47 8.21
N PRO A 51 5.36 4.10 7.09
CA PRO A 51 4.45 4.99 6.38
C PRO A 51 3.27 4.22 5.79
N ALA A 52 2.17 4.94 5.59
CA ALA A 52 1.01 4.41 4.93
C ALA A 52 1.20 4.53 3.41
N VAL A 53 1.13 3.39 2.73
CA VAL A 53 1.35 3.25 1.32
C VAL A 53 0.01 3.04 0.62
N VAL A 54 -0.31 3.98 -0.26
CA VAL A 54 -1.45 3.91 -1.17
C VAL A 54 -1.05 3.07 -2.36
N ILE A 55 -1.79 2.00 -2.61
CA ILE A 55 -1.51 1.05 -3.68
C ILE A 55 -2.69 1.05 -4.64
N THR A 56 -2.39 1.32 -5.91
CA THR A 56 -3.38 1.21 -6.98
C THR A 56 -3.29 -0.13 -7.69
N ARG A 57 -4.44 -0.70 -8.02
CA ARG A 57 -4.53 -1.96 -8.75
C ARG A 57 -5.81 -2.04 -9.58
N SER A 58 -5.86 -3.00 -10.50
CA SER A 58 -7.06 -3.28 -11.27
C SER A 58 -8.21 -3.69 -10.33
N GLY A 59 -9.22 -2.82 -10.24
CA GLY A 59 -10.42 -3.03 -9.44
C GLY A 59 -10.59 -2.01 -8.32
N ASN A 60 -9.70 -1.99 -7.32
CA ASN A 60 -9.84 -1.14 -6.13
C ASN A 60 -8.48 -0.72 -5.59
N ASP A 61 -8.34 0.56 -5.26
CA ASP A 61 -7.20 1.07 -4.51
C ASP A 61 -7.29 0.62 -3.05
N VAL A 62 -6.12 0.43 -2.44
CA VAL A 62 -5.99 -0.01 -1.05
C VAL A 62 -4.92 0.81 -0.35
N VAL A 63 -4.99 0.88 0.98
CA VAL A 63 -3.92 1.44 1.80
C VAL A 63 -3.39 0.37 2.72
N LYS A 64 -2.07 0.23 2.74
CA LYS A 64 -1.32 -0.69 3.58
C LYS A 64 -0.20 0.06 4.28
N ARG A 65 0.38 -0.51 5.33
CA ARG A 65 1.61 0.03 5.90
C ARG A 65 2.83 -0.57 5.24
N ALA A 66 3.93 0.15 5.21
CA ALA A 66 5.16 -0.28 4.54
C ALA A 66 5.62 -1.68 5.00
N HIS A 67 5.57 -1.98 6.30
CA HIS A 67 5.97 -3.30 6.81
C HIS A 67 5.05 -4.46 6.39
N GLU A 68 3.83 -4.18 5.91
CA GLU A 68 2.90 -5.22 5.42
C GLU A 68 3.23 -5.63 3.97
N LEU A 69 4.10 -4.88 3.30
CA LEU A 69 4.39 -5.01 1.89
C LEU A 69 5.71 -5.75 1.66
N ASN A 70 5.74 -6.47 0.55
CA ASN A 70 6.91 -7.15 0.04
C ASN A 70 7.15 -6.57 -1.35
N GLU A 71 8.33 -6.04 -1.59
CA GLU A 71 8.71 -5.62 -2.94
C GLU A 71 8.73 -6.82 -3.87
N VAL A 72 8.16 -6.62 -5.05
CA VAL A 72 8.31 -7.55 -6.16
C VAL A 72 9.47 -7.00 -6.98
N GLU A 73 10.69 -7.48 -6.68
CA GLU A 73 11.88 -7.13 -7.47
C GLU A 73 11.58 -7.34 -8.97
N ASN A 74 11.84 -6.31 -9.78
CA ASN A 74 11.77 -6.36 -11.24
C ASN A 74 13.15 -6.67 -11.83
#